data_AF-A0A1F9BT32-F1
#
_entry.id   AF-A0A1F9BT32-F1
#
_cell.length_a   1.000
_cell.length_b   1.000
_cell.length_c   1.000
_cell.angle_alpha   90.00
_cell.angle_beta   90.00
_cell.angle_gamma   90.00
#
_symmetry.space_group_name_H-M   'P 1'
#
loop_
_entity.id
_entity.type
_entity.pdbx_description
1 polymer ?
#
loop_
_entity_poly.entity_id
_entity_poly.type
_entity_poly.pdbx_seq_one_letter_code
_entity_poly.pdbx_strand_id
1 'polypeptide(L)'
;MEKTGRKKRIPEEDISKKERGCSFSWEKLIEMKDNQTQFFAGDGFKRLRILDMDAKKKSIHMICELGKKTWPLHFDKLEELHDKIHDEKIKLIPYEIDRLMPTWGNFITGLFKYLECDKD
;
A
#
# COMPACT_ATOMS: atom_id res chain seq x y z
N MET A 1 -9.02 19.53 -49.21
CA MET A 1 -8.35 18.20 -49.22
C MET A 1 -6.93 18.44 -48.78
N GLU A 2 -6.32 17.82 -47.78
CA GLU A 2 -6.72 16.88 -46.74
C GLU A 2 -5.59 16.96 -45.69
N LYS A 3 -5.93 16.75 -44.41
CA LYS A 3 -5.07 16.89 -43.24
C LYS A 3 -4.01 15.78 -43.19
N THR A 4 -2.82 16.04 -42.65
CA THR A 4 -2.05 15.01 -41.92
C THR A 4 -1.11 15.63 -40.88
N GLY A 5 -1.67 15.89 -39.69
CA GLY A 5 -0.90 16.10 -38.47
C GLY A 5 -0.39 14.77 -37.94
N ARG A 6 0.93 14.60 -37.88
CA ARG A 6 1.59 13.39 -37.39
C ARG A 6 1.65 13.42 -35.85
N LYS A 7 0.67 12.81 -35.18
CA LYS A 7 0.68 12.56 -33.72
C LYS A 7 1.87 11.64 -33.38
N LYS A 8 2.81 12.14 -32.56
CA LYS A 8 3.80 11.31 -31.85
C LYS A 8 3.04 10.41 -30.87
N ARG A 9 3.11 9.09 -31.10
CA ARG A 9 2.67 8.08 -30.13
C ARG A 9 3.66 8.06 -28.97
N ILE A 10 3.15 8.31 -27.77
CA ILE A 10 3.84 8.01 -26.52
C ILE A 10 3.66 6.49 -26.30
N PRO A 11 4.69 5.72 -25.93
CA PRO A 11 4.52 4.32 -25.57
C PRO A 11 3.69 4.23 -24.29
N GLU A 12 2.50 3.64 -24.39
CA GLU A 12 1.71 3.19 -23.25
C GLU A 12 2.41 1.95 -22.68
N GLU A 13 3.24 2.14 -21.64
CA GLU A 13 3.78 1.02 -20.86
C GLU A 13 2.72 0.52 -19.88
N ASP A 14 2.06 -0.56 -20.31
CA ASP A 14 1.57 -1.69 -19.53
C ASP A 14 0.74 -1.40 -18.28
N ILE A 15 -0.47 -0.88 -18.50
CA ILE A 15 -1.58 -1.05 -17.57
C ILE A 15 -2.29 -2.36 -17.94
N SER A 16 -2.13 -3.39 -17.11
CA SER A 16 -3.21 -4.28 -16.63
C SER A 16 -2.73 -5.71 -16.36
N LYS A 17 -2.08 -5.91 -15.22
CA LYS A 17 -2.33 -7.16 -14.48
C LYS A 17 -3.75 -7.06 -13.94
N LYS A 18 -4.66 -7.70 -14.67
CA LYS A 18 -6.08 -7.90 -14.40
C LYS A 18 -6.37 -8.04 -12.90
N GLU A 19 -7.35 -7.24 -12.48
CA GLU A 19 -7.88 -7.00 -11.13
C GLU A 19 -7.93 -8.24 -10.25
N ARG A 20 -7.05 -8.28 -9.25
CA ARG A 20 -7.36 -8.91 -7.96
C ARG A 20 -8.01 -7.81 -7.13
N GLY A 21 -9.13 -8.08 -6.48
CA GLY A 21 -10.05 -7.07 -5.90
C GLY A 21 -9.51 -6.17 -4.79
N CYS A 22 -8.19 -6.05 -4.61
CA CYS A 22 -7.59 -5.16 -3.64
C CYS A 22 -7.52 -3.71 -4.14
N SER A 23 -7.50 -2.75 -3.21
CA SER A 23 -7.49 -1.31 -3.52
C SER A 23 -6.13 -0.62 -3.29
N PHE A 24 -5.05 -1.39 -3.12
CA PHE A 24 -3.73 -0.83 -2.81
C PHE A 24 -3.17 0.02 -3.96
N SER A 25 -3.00 1.32 -3.69
CA SER A 25 -2.39 2.30 -4.57
C SER A 25 -1.94 3.51 -3.75
N TRP A 26 -1.05 4.35 -4.29
CA TRP A 26 -0.62 5.57 -3.60
C TRP A 26 -1.79 6.52 -3.37
N GLU A 27 -2.66 6.66 -4.37
CA GLU A 27 -3.86 7.48 -4.35
C GLU A 27 -4.81 7.01 -3.25
N LYS A 28 -4.99 5.69 -3.08
CA LYS A 28 -5.81 5.15 -2.00
C LYS A 28 -5.24 5.46 -0.62
N LEU A 29 -3.91 5.43 -0.46
CA LEU A 29 -3.28 5.81 0.81
C LEU A 29 -3.47 7.30 1.12
N ILE A 30 -3.43 8.18 0.12
CA ILE A 30 -3.77 9.60 0.27
C ILE A 30 -5.22 9.75 0.72
N GLU A 31 -6.15 9.08 0.04
CA GLU A 31 -7.58 9.10 0.38
C GLU A 31 -7.81 8.64 1.83
N MET A 32 -7.15 7.56 2.26
CA MET A 32 -7.22 7.05 3.63
C MET A 32 -6.68 8.05 4.66
N LYS A 33 -5.60 8.77 4.34
CA LYS A 33 -5.06 9.84 5.20
C LYS A 33 -6.07 10.97 5.35
N ASP A 34 -6.60 11.46 4.23
CA ASP A 34 -7.49 12.63 4.20
C ASP A 34 -8.82 12.34 4.90
N ASN A 35 -9.35 11.12 4.72
CA ASN A 35 -10.55 10.64 5.41
C ASN A 35 -10.29 10.18 6.86
N GLN A 36 -9.05 10.22 7.32
CA GLN A 36 -8.63 9.71 8.64
C GLN A 36 -9.05 8.25 8.88
N THR A 37 -9.08 7.45 7.81
CA THR A 37 -9.52 6.07 7.83
C THR A 37 -8.76 5.26 8.87
N GLN A 38 -9.51 4.61 9.75
CA GLN A 38 -8.97 3.69 10.75
C GLN A 38 -9.05 2.25 10.25
N PHE A 39 -8.00 1.49 10.53
CA PHE A 39 -7.94 0.06 10.27
C PHE A 39 -7.31 -0.67 11.45
N PHE A 40 -7.60 -1.97 11.59
CA PHE A 40 -6.97 -2.80 12.62
C PHE A 40 -5.55 -3.20 12.20
N ALA A 41 -4.65 -3.26 13.17
CA ALA A 41 -3.36 -3.92 12.99
C ALA A 41 -3.55 -5.43 12.72
N GLY A 42 -2.49 -6.11 12.29
CA GLY A 42 -2.51 -7.54 11.97
C GLY A 42 -2.95 -8.45 13.12
N ASP A 43 -2.75 -8.00 14.37
CA ASP A 43 -3.19 -8.64 15.61
C ASP A 43 -4.69 -8.46 15.92
N GLY A 44 -5.38 -7.55 15.24
CA GLY A 44 -6.81 -7.26 15.43
C GLY A 44 -7.16 -6.45 16.69
N PHE A 45 -6.18 -6.08 17.52
CA PHE A 45 -6.45 -5.39 18.79
C PHE A 45 -6.27 -3.88 18.69
N LYS A 46 -5.26 -3.42 17.95
CA LYS A 46 -4.91 -2.00 17.87
C LYS A 46 -5.49 -1.37 16.62
N ARG A 47 -6.01 -0.15 16.75
CA ARG A 47 -6.37 0.68 15.59
C ARG A 47 -5.21 1.56 15.14
N LEU A 48 -5.04 1.63 13.84
CA LEU A 48 -4.04 2.42 13.13
C LEU A 48 -4.75 3.35 12.14
N ARG A 49 -4.11 4.48 11.84
CA ARG A 49 -4.44 5.32 10.69
C ARG A 49 -3.17 5.92 10.11
N ILE A 50 -3.25 6.34 8.85
CA ILE A 50 -2.16 7.13 8.24
C ILE A 50 -2.24 8.53 8.83
N LEU A 51 -1.16 8.96 9.47
CA LEU A 51 -1.05 10.28 10.08
C LEU A 51 -0.57 11.31 9.06
N ASP A 52 0.50 10.98 8.34
CA ASP A 52 1.12 11.89 7.39
C ASP A 52 1.86 11.15 6.29
N MET A 53 2.07 11.83 5.16
CA MET A 53 2.69 11.29 3.96
C MET A 53 3.66 12.30 3.36
N ASP A 54 4.85 11.85 3.02
CA ASP A 54 5.85 12.63 2.27
C ASP A 54 5.80 12.20 0.80
N ALA A 55 5.23 13.04 -0.05
CA ALA A 55 5.12 12.79 -1.48
C ALA A 55 6.47 12.82 -2.22
N LYS A 56 7.47 13.56 -1.72
CA LYS A 56 8.80 13.63 -2.33
C LYS A 56 9.59 12.37 -2.06
N LYS A 57 9.52 11.86 -0.82
CA LYS A 57 10.22 10.63 -0.40
C LYS A 57 9.39 9.36 -0.62
N LYS A 58 8.14 9.50 -1.10
CA LYS A 58 7.13 8.45 -1.16
C LYS A 58 7.12 7.60 0.11
N SER A 59 6.84 8.24 1.24
CA SER A 59 6.78 7.53 2.53
C SER A 59 5.56 7.93 3.35
N ILE A 60 5.10 7.01 4.19
CA ILE A 60 3.94 7.20 5.06
C ILE A 60 4.34 7.03 6.52
N HIS A 61 3.67 7.74 7.40
CA HIS A 61 3.73 7.54 8.84
C HIS A 61 2.36 7.15 9.34
N MET A 62 2.30 6.12 10.19
CA MET A 62 1.07 5.71 10.85
C MET A 62 1.08 6.18 12.30
N ILE A 63 -0.10 6.24 12.90
CA ILE A 63 -0.27 6.49 14.32
C ILE A 63 -1.25 5.46 14.89
N CYS A 64 -0.93 4.91 16.07
CA CYS A 64 -1.87 4.08 16.81
C CYS A 64 -2.79 4.92 17.69
N GLU A 65 -3.88 4.34 18.18
CA GLU A 65 -4.82 5.00 19.09
C GLU A 65 -4.18 5.58 20.37
N LEU A 66 -3.03 5.03 20.80
CA LEU A 66 -2.27 5.51 21.95
C LEU A 66 -1.37 6.74 21.62
N GLY A 67 -1.49 7.30 20.41
CA GLY A 67 -0.73 8.45 19.96
C GLY A 67 0.72 8.16 19.55
N LYS A 68 1.15 6.90 19.55
CA LYS A 68 2.51 6.54 19.12
C LYS A 68 2.61 6.56 17.60
N LYS A 69 3.46 7.44 17.09
CA LYS A 69 3.79 7.55 15.67
C LYS A 69 4.82 6.49 15.27
N THR A 70 4.66 5.88 14.10
CA THR A 70 5.64 4.95 13.54
C THR A 70 6.81 5.70 12.92
N TRP A 71 7.90 4.96 12.64
CA TRP A 71 8.94 5.39 11.71
C TRP A 71 8.37 5.60 10.30
N PRO A 72 9.08 6.26 9.36
CA PRO A 72 8.62 6.33 7.98
C PRO A 72 8.63 4.95 7.31
N LEU A 73 7.57 4.64 6.57
CA LEU A 73 7.46 3.47 5.72
C LEU A 73 7.46 3.89 4.25
N HIS A 74 8.44 3.43 3.49
CA HIS A 74 8.54 3.77 2.07
C HIS A 74 7.52 2.99 1.24
N PHE A 75 6.90 3.69 0.28
CA PHE A 75 5.90 3.12 -0.61
C PHE A 75 6.46 2.03 -1.51
N ASP A 76 7.67 2.21 -2.05
CA ASP A 76 8.32 1.21 -2.89
C ASP A 76 8.47 -0.15 -2.17
N LYS A 77 8.66 -0.12 -0.84
CA LYS A 77 8.70 -1.33 -0.01
C LYS A 77 7.33 -1.97 0.19
N LEU A 78 6.27 -1.15 0.29
CA LEU A 78 4.90 -1.64 0.29
C LEU A 78 4.56 -2.27 -1.07
N GLU A 79 4.92 -1.65 -2.19
CA GLU A 79 4.74 -2.23 -3.53
C GLU A 79 5.46 -3.58 -3.66
N GLU A 80 6.72 -3.66 -3.23
CA GLU A 80 7.48 -4.91 -3.27
C GLU A 80 6.81 -6.03 -2.44
N LEU A 81 6.26 -5.70 -1.26
CA LEU A 81 5.55 -6.66 -0.43
C LEU A 81 4.20 -7.05 -1.02
N HIS A 82 3.46 -6.08 -1.55
CA HIS A 82 2.19 -6.26 -2.22
C HIS A 82 2.31 -7.23 -3.40
N ASP A 83 3.33 -7.05 -4.25
CA ASP A 83 3.63 -7.96 -5.35
C ASP A 83 3.97 -9.36 -4.86
N LYS A 84 4.76 -9.50 -3.78
CA LYS A 84 5.09 -10.82 -3.20
C LYS A 84 3.88 -11.53 -2.61
N ILE A 85 2.94 -10.79 -1.99
CA ILE A 85 1.69 -11.35 -1.46
C ILE A 85 0.81 -11.83 -2.62
N HIS A 86 0.65 -11.01 -3.65
CA HIS A 86 -0.12 -11.42 -4.83
C HIS A 86 0.55 -12.54 -5.62
N ASP A 87 1.87 -12.60 -5.69
CA ASP A 87 2.56 -13.73 -6.29
C ASP A 87 2.56 -14.99 -5.38
N GLU A 88 1.87 -14.94 -4.23
CA GLU A 88 1.78 -16.03 -3.24
C GLU A 88 3.15 -16.50 -2.72
N LYS A 89 4.18 -15.64 -2.87
CA LYS A 89 5.54 -15.88 -2.39
C LYS A 89 5.63 -15.77 -0.88
N ILE A 90 4.78 -14.94 -0.29
CA ILE A 90 4.65 -14.76 1.16
C ILE A 90 3.18 -14.71 1.55
N LYS A 91 2.87 -15.19 2.76
CA LYS A 91 1.52 -15.10 3.34
C LYS A 91 1.32 -13.73 3.99
N LEU A 92 0.08 -13.23 3.98
CA LEU A 92 -0.28 -11.99 4.67
C LEU A 92 -0.44 -12.20 6.18
N ILE A 93 0.68 -12.53 6.84
CA ILE A 93 0.76 -12.67 8.30
C ILE A 93 1.92 -11.86 8.86
N PRO A 94 1.83 -11.35 10.11
CA PRO A 94 2.84 -10.45 10.66
C PRO A 94 4.25 -11.03 10.62
N TYR A 95 4.38 -12.33 10.93
CA TYR A 95 5.66 -13.02 10.96
C TYR A 95 6.39 -13.01 9.61
N GLU A 96 5.71 -13.34 8.51
CA GLU A 96 6.34 -13.38 7.18
C GLU A 96 6.74 -11.97 6.72
N ILE A 97 5.89 -10.98 6.99
CA ILE A 97 6.20 -9.59 6.66
C ILE A 97 7.37 -9.08 7.51
N ASP A 98 7.43 -9.41 8.81
CA ASP A 98 8.52 -9.01 9.70
C ASP A 98 9.88 -9.58 9.28
N ARG A 99 9.91 -10.76 8.65
CA ARG A 99 11.15 -11.33 8.11
C ARG A 99 11.75 -10.49 6.97
N LEU A 100 10.91 -9.74 6.25
CA LEU A 100 11.33 -8.84 5.17
C LEU A 100 11.49 -7.40 5.65
N MET A 101 10.63 -6.98 6.58
CA MET A 101 10.63 -5.64 7.16
C MET A 101 10.46 -5.75 8.68
N PRO A 102 11.56 -5.93 9.43
CA PRO A 102 11.49 -6.11 10.87
C PRO A 102 10.75 -4.98 11.56
N THR A 103 9.90 -5.32 12.52
CA THR A 103 9.06 -4.43 13.35
C THR A 103 7.85 -3.81 12.65
N TRP A 104 7.66 -4.09 11.36
CA TRP A 104 6.58 -3.55 10.55
C TRP A 104 5.45 -4.53 10.28
N GLY A 105 5.67 -5.82 10.54
CA GLY A 105 4.79 -6.91 10.14
C GLY A 105 3.36 -6.71 10.61
N ASN A 106 3.18 -6.30 11.86
CA ASN A 106 1.84 -6.06 12.41
C ASN A 106 1.11 -4.88 11.72
N PHE A 107 1.82 -3.79 11.44
CA PHE A 107 1.26 -2.59 10.82
C PHE A 107 0.89 -2.83 9.36
N ILE A 108 1.82 -3.41 8.60
CA ILE A 108 1.66 -3.70 7.17
C ILE A 108 0.59 -4.77 6.96
N THR A 109 0.58 -5.82 7.78
CA THR A 109 -0.47 -6.85 7.69
C THR A 109 -1.85 -6.24 7.87
N GLY A 110 -2.02 -5.37 8.86
CA GLY A 110 -3.29 -4.67 9.09
C GLY A 110 -3.71 -3.80 7.90
N LEU A 111 -2.76 -3.01 7.35
CA LEU A 111 -3.00 -2.16 6.19
C LEU A 111 -3.45 -2.98 4.98
N PHE A 112 -2.73 -4.05 4.65
CA PHE A 112 -3.03 -4.87 3.48
C PHE A 112 -4.29 -5.71 3.65
N LYS A 113 -4.63 -6.15 4.87
CA LYS A 113 -5.93 -6.77 5.13
C LYS A 113 -7.08 -5.79 4.90
N TYR A 114 -6.92 -4.55 5.37
CA TYR A 114 -7.92 -3.49 5.14
C TYR A 114 -8.11 -3.19 3.65
N LEU A 115 -7.03 -3.24 2.88
CA LEU A 115 -7.05 -3.01 1.44
C LEU A 115 -7.41 -4.26 0.62
N GLU A 116 -7.78 -5.35 1.30
CA GLU A 116 -8.21 -6.61 0.66
C GLU A 116 -7.12 -7.23 -0.23
N CYS A 117 -5.85 -7.09 0.16
CA CYS A 117 -4.70 -7.67 -0.56
C CYS A 117 -4.56 -9.19 -0.37
N ASP A 118 -5.27 -9.79 0.58
CA ASP A 118 -5.30 -11.23 0.75
C ASP A 118 -6.19 -11.88 -0.31
N LYS A 119 -5.79 -13.05 -0.79
CA LYS A 119 -6.73 -13.95 -1.44
C LYS A 119 -7.21 -14.91 -0.36
N ASP A 120 -8.52 -14.95 -0.14
CA ASP A 120 -9.14 -16.05 0.62
C ASP A 120 -8.58 -17.43 0.19
#